data_AF-A0A3M5ENT8-F1
#
_entry.id   AF-A0A3M5ENT8-F1
#
_cell.length_a   1.000
_cell.length_b   1.000
_cell.length_c   1.000
_cell.angle_alpha   90.00
_cell.angle_beta   90.00
_cell.angle_gamma   90.00
#
_symmetry.space_group_name_H-M   'P 1'
#
loop_
_entity.id
_entity.type
_entity.pdbx_description
1 polymer ?
#
loop_
_entity_poly.entity_id
_entity_poly.type
_entity_poly.pdbx_seq_one_letter_code
_entity_poly.pdbx_strand_id
1 'polypeptide(L)'
;MIDLRSIWSDDPLYPLARRSNIRIVEIDAARPVDGALPGIALRPGSDLHAYPWLNPTNLGRMADVLASDLERLAPGAAATIQANLATLKKQLLEATASNETRLAKADNLSVISLSERLGYLLAGLNLDPLDVEIQADDGWTETNIQAFAEELKSEDIALVLHHRQPPKPLADAIAASGARLVVVDTEAADPVAGLESDMKAIVEGLLAGQG
;
A
#
# COMPACT_ATOMS: atom_id res chain seq x y z
N MET A 1 15.02 8.91 15.10
CA MET A 1 14.01 9.37 14.12
C MET A 1 13.90 8.26 13.09
N ILE A 2 12.68 7.93 12.67
CA ILE A 2 12.44 6.91 11.65
C ILE A 2 11.94 7.63 10.40
N ASP A 3 12.53 7.34 9.24
CA ASP A 3 12.17 7.93 7.95
C ASP A 3 12.40 6.95 6.79
N LEU A 4 12.30 7.46 5.56
CA LEU A 4 12.55 6.76 4.31
C LEU A 4 13.51 7.55 3.42
N ARG A 5 14.54 8.17 4.01
CA ARG A 5 15.38 9.14 3.28
C ARG A 5 16.11 8.56 2.08
N SER A 6 16.44 7.27 2.07
CA SER A 6 17.00 6.59 0.90
C SER A 6 16.05 6.53 -0.31
N ILE A 7 14.75 6.72 -0.08
CA ILE A 7 13.71 6.84 -1.11
C ILE A 7 13.37 8.31 -1.34
N TRP A 8 13.24 9.09 -0.26
CA TRP A 8 12.91 10.51 -0.27
C TRP A 8 14.15 11.33 0.05
N SER A 9 15.07 11.45 -0.91
CA SER A 9 16.38 12.08 -0.68
C SER A 9 16.29 13.55 -0.23
N ASP A 10 15.21 14.22 -0.63
CA ASP A 10 14.95 15.63 -0.34
C ASP A 10 14.17 15.84 0.97
N ASP A 11 13.83 14.78 1.71
CA ASP A 11 13.17 14.87 3.02
C ASP A 11 14.07 15.62 4.02
N PRO A 12 13.65 16.79 4.53
CA PRO A 12 14.48 17.60 5.42
C PRO A 12 14.39 17.15 6.89
N LEU A 13 13.52 16.21 7.24
CA LEU A 13 13.18 15.90 8.63
C LEU A 13 14.41 15.55 9.46
N TYR A 14 15.29 14.66 8.99
CA TYR A 14 16.46 14.26 9.78
C TYR A 14 17.52 15.36 9.89
N PRO A 15 17.95 16.05 8.81
CA PRO A 15 18.82 17.21 8.92
C PRO A 15 18.29 18.28 9.89
N LEU A 16 16.98 18.56 9.88
CA LEU A 16 16.36 19.52 10.78
C LEU A 16 16.35 19.00 12.23
N ALA A 17 15.93 17.76 12.46
CA ALA A 17 15.91 17.15 13.78
C ALA A 17 17.32 17.14 14.41
N ARG A 18 18.34 16.75 13.64
CA ARG A 18 19.72 16.68 14.11
C ARG A 18 20.33 18.05 14.42
N ARG A 19 19.90 19.11 13.72
CA ARG A 19 20.26 20.49 14.07
C ARG A 19 19.71 20.89 15.44
N SER A 20 18.49 20.46 15.77
CA SER A 20 17.88 20.70 17.09
C SER A 20 18.47 19.83 18.19
N ASN A 21 18.88 18.60 17.88
CA ASN A 21 19.53 17.70 18.82
C ASN A 21 20.50 16.74 18.12
N ILE A 22 21.81 16.95 18.34
CA ILE A 22 22.87 16.17 17.71
C ILE A 22 22.88 14.68 18.09
N ARG A 23 22.16 14.31 19.17
CA ARG A 23 22.04 12.92 19.64
C ARG A 23 20.99 12.11 18.88
N ILE A 24 20.24 12.72 17.96
CA ILE A 24 19.25 12.00 17.16
C ILE A 24 19.97 11.03 16.22
N VAL A 25 19.59 9.75 16.34
CA VAL A 25 19.99 8.68 15.43
C VAL A 25 18.89 8.52 14.39
N GLU A 26 19.29 8.49 13.12
CA GLU A 26 18.44 8.18 11.96
C GLU A 26 18.26 6.66 11.87
N ILE A 27 17.04 6.23 11.59
CA ILE A 27 16.71 4.86 11.18
C ILE A 27 15.99 5.00 9.86
N ASP A 28 16.66 4.67 8.77
CA ASP A 28 16.06 4.61 7.45
C ASP A 28 15.36 3.26 7.30
N ALA A 29 14.03 3.27 7.32
CA ALA A 29 13.22 2.07 7.30
C ALA A 29 13.29 1.32 5.95
N ALA A 30 13.73 1.97 4.87
CA ALA A 30 13.85 1.37 3.55
C ALA A 30 15.19 0.69 3.33
N ARG A 31 16.26 1.17 4.00
CA ARG A 31 17.61 0.67 3.79
C ARG A 31 18.40 0.62 5.10
N PRO A 32 18.92 -0.56 5.50
CA PRO A 32 19.73 -0.67 6.71
C PRO A 32 21.04 0.11 6.56
N VAL A 33 21.44 0.78 7.64
CA VAL A 33 22.64 1.63 7.67
C VAL A 33 23.94 0.86 7.42
N ASP A 34 24.02 -0.38 7.89
CA ASP A 34 25.21 -1.23 7.80
C ASP A 34 25.25 -2.10 6.54
N GLY A 35 24.17 -2.09 5.74
CA GLY A 35 24.02 -2.93 4.56
C GLY A 35 23.94 -4.44 4.86
N ALA A 36 23.76 -4.84 6.13
CA ALA A 36 23.71 -6.25 6.52
C ALA A 36 22.42 -6.95 6.08
N LEU A 37 21.34 -6.18 5.90
CA LEU A 37 20.08 -6.67 5.35
C LEU A 37 19.87 -6.12 3.92
N PRO A 38 19.13 -6.84 3.05
CA PRO A 38 18.62 -6.23 1.83
C PRO A 38 17.61 -5.13 2.21
N GLY A 39 17.63 -4.01 1.47
CA GLY A 39 16.59 -3.00 1.57
C GLY A 39 15.25 -3.47 0.98
N ILE A 40 14.27 -2.58 0.95
CA ILE A 40 12.98 -2.86 0.32
C ILE A 40 13.07 -2.86 -1.20
N ALA A 41 12.12 -3.53 -1.86
CA ALA A 41 12.00 -3.45 -3.30
C ALA A 41 11.31 -2.14 -3.69
N LEU A 42 11.90 -1.42 -4.66
CA LEU A 42 11.33 -0.18 -5.20
C LEU A 42 10.63 -0.43 -6.53
N ARG A 43 9.52 0.28 -6.77
CA ARG A 43 8.83 0.35 -8.05
C ARG A 43 9.44 1.48 -8.89
N PRO A 44 9.69 1.29 -10.20
CA PRO A 44 10.16 2.36 -11.07
C PRO A 44 9.21 3.57 -11.04
N GLY A 45 9.75 4.78 -11.00
CA GLY A 45 8.96 6.02 -11.00
C GLY A 45 8.23 6.36 -9.69
N SER A 46 8.49 5.64 -8.59
CA SER A 46 7.78 5.83 -7.32
C SER A 46 8.49 6.76 -6.34
N ASP A 47 9.16 7.83 -6.72
CA ASP A 47 9.98 8.61 -5.77
C ASP A 47 9.14 9.42 -4.77
N LEU A 48 8.24 10.30 -5.21
CA LEU A 48 7.47 11.20 -4.32
C LEU A 48 6.12 10.66 -3.82
N HIS A 49 5.53 9.68 -4.53
CA HIS A 49 4.23 9.08 -4.20
C HIS A 49 4.33 7.59 -3.86
N ALA A 50 5.53 7.15 -3.44
CA ALA A 50 5.76 5.80 -2.95
C ALA A 50 5.08 5.56 -1.59
N TYR A 51 4.23 4.54 -1.52
CA TYR A 51 3.71 4.00 -0.27
C TYR A 51 4.20 2.54 -0.13
N PRO A 52 5.51 2.32 0.04
CA PRO A 52 6.10 0.99 -0.06
C PRO A 52 5.66 0.07 1.08
N TRP A 53 5.22 0.64 2.21
CA TRP A 53 4.63 -0.10 3.33
C TRP A 53 3.29 -0.76 2.99
N LEU A 54 2.63 -0.36 1.89
CA LEU A 54 1.41 -1.03 1.42
C LEU A 54 1.69 -2.37 0.72
N ASN A 55 2.95 -2.73 0.50
CA ASN A 55 3.31 -4.09 0.07
C ASN A 55 3.70 -4.93 1.29
N PRO A 56 3.07 -6.09 1.55
CA PRO A 56 3.32 -6.87 2.76
C PRO A 56 4.76 -7.39 2.85
N THR A 57 5.40 -7.71 1.72
CA THR A 57 6.81 -8.12 1.70
C THR A 57 7.72 -6.94 2.07
N ASN A 58 7.45 -5.75 1.54
CA ASN A 58 8.22 -4.56 1.91
C ASN A 58 7.99 -4.20 3.38
N LEU A 59 6.75 -4.19 3.89
CA LEU A 59 6.47 -3.89 5.29
C LEU A 59 7.22 -4.83 6.25
N GLY A 60 7.27 -6.13 5.93
CA GLY A 60 8.06 -7.10 6.69
C GLY A 60 9.57 -6.79 6.68
N ARG A 61 10.12 -6.40 5.52
CA ARG A 61 11.54 -6.00 5.41
C ARG A 61 11.84 -4.70 6.15
N MET A 62 10.93 -3.72 6.08
CA MET A 62 11.05 -2.49 6.86
C MET A 62 11.09 -2.83 8.35
N ALA A 63 10.21 -3.72 8.81
CA ALA A 63 10.21 -4.18 10.21
C ALA A 63 11.53 -4.87 10.60
N ASP A 64 12.13 -5.68 9.72
CA ASP A 64 13.45 -6.30 9.95
C ASP A 64 14.54 -5.22 10.13
N VAL A 65 14.54 -4.17 9.30
CA VAL A 65 15.48 -3.05 9.41
C VAL A 65 15.28 -2.28 10.72
N LEU A 66 14.04 -1.89 11.02
CA LEU A 66 13.72 -1.19 12.26
C LEU A 66 14.14 -2.00 13.49
N ALA A 67 13.82 -3.29 13.53
CA ALA A 67 14.16 -4.14 14.66
C ALA A 67 15.67 -4.22 14.88
N SER A 68 16.43 -4.40 13.80
CA SER A 68 17.89 -4.45 13.84
C SER A 68 18.50 -3.17 14.45
N ASP A 69 18.04 -1.99 14.01
CA ASP A 69 18.56 -0.71 14.52
C ASP A 69 18.06 -0.40 15.95
N LEU A 70 16.81 -0.72 16.26
CA LEU A 70 16.26 -0.55 17.60
C LEU A 70 16.97 -1.43 18.63
N GLU A 71 17.41 -2.63 18.26
CA GLU A 71 18.20 -3.51 19.13
C GLU A 71 19.57 -2.94 19.46
N ARG A 72 20.23 -2.31 18.47
CA ARG A 72 21.51 -1.61 18.70
C ARG A 72 21.33 -0.42 19.64
N LEU A 73 20.21 0.30 19.51
CA LEU A 73 19.91 1.48 20.33
C LEU A 73 19.41 1.13 21.74
N ALA A 74 18.69 0.03 21.89
CA ALA A 74 18.10 -0.42 23.15
C ALA A 74 18.34 -1.92 23.39
N PRO A 75 19.59 -2.34 23.67
CA PRO A 75 19.91 -3.77 23.84
C PRO A 75 19.10 -4.48 24.92
N GLY A 76 18.70 -3.75 25.98
CA GLY A 76 17.86 -4.29 27.06
C GLY A 76 16.43 -4.64 26.62
N ALA A 77 15.96 -4.14 25.49
CA ALA A 77 14.63 -4.42 24.93
C ALA A 77 14.67 -5.47 23.80
N ALA A 78 15.84 -6.03 23.47
CA ALA A 78 16.02 -6.86 22.28
C ALA A 78 15.06 -8.06 22.21
N ALA A 79 14.84 -8.75 23.33
CA ALA A 79 13.91 -9.88 23.37
C ALA A 79 12.47 -9.49 23.01
N THR A 80 12.02 -8.32 23.48
CA THR A 80 10.69 -7.79 23.16
C THR A 80 10.59 -7.35 21.70
N ILE A 81 11.63 -6.70 21.17
CA ILE A 81 11.69 -6.27 19.77
C ILE A 81 11.60 -7.49 18.83
N GLN A 82 12.37 -8.55 19.10
CA GLN A 82 12.33 -9.79 18.33
C GLN A 82 10.98 -10.50 18.41
N ALA A 83 10.36 -10.55 19.60
CA ALA A 83 9.03 -11.14 19.77
C ALA A 83 7.95 -10.37 18.97
N ASN A 84 8.02 -9.04 18.97
CA ASN A 84 7.11 -8.19 18.21
C ASN A 84 7.32 -8.37 16.70
N LEU A 85 8.57 -8.38 16.24
CA LEU A 85 8.92 -8.64 14.84
C LEU A 85 8.40 -10.00 14.37
N ALA A 86 8.61 -11.06 15.16
CA ALA A 86 8.11 -12.39 14.84
C ALA A 86 6.58 -12.43 14.72
N THR A 87 5.88 -11.73 15.62
CA THR A 87 4.41 -11.62 15.59
C THR A 87 3.93 -10.91 14.33
N LEU A 88 4.51 -9.75 14.02
CA LEU A 88 4.18 -8.97 12.83
C LEU A 88 4.42 -9.78 11.55
N LYS A 89 5.57 -10.44 11.43
CA LYS A 89 5.89 -11.23 10.22
C LYS A 89 4.96 -12.41 10.05
N LYS A 90 4.57 -13.05 11.16
CA LYS A 90 3.57 -14.12 11.14
C LYS A 90 2.22 -13.61 10.63
N GLN A 91 1.74 -12.48 11.16
CA GLN A 91 0.49 -11.84 10.72
C GLN A 91 0.50 -11.55 9.21
N LEU A 92 1.55 -10.90 8.71
CA LEU A 92 1.68 -10.59 7.28
C LEU A 92 1.72 -11.86 6.41
N LEU A 93 2.41 -12.91 6.85
CA LEU A 93 2.46 -14.18 6.13
C LEU A 93 1.09 -14.86 6.06
N GLU A 94 0.38 -14.93 7.19
CA GLU A 94 -0.96 -15.52 7.28
C GLU A 94 -1.96 -14.75 6.42
N ALA A 95 -1.93 -13.41 6.47
CA ALA A 95 -2.79 -12.56 5.67
C ALA A 95 -2.52 -12.73 4.17
N THR A 96 -1.25 -12.73 3.75
CA THR A 96 -0.87 -12.90 2.35
C THR A 96 -1.32 -14.26 1.82
N ALA A 97 -0.99 -15.35 2.52
CA ALA A 97 -1.36 -16.70 2.11
C ALA A 97 -2.88 -16.92 2.03
N SER A 98 -3.63 -16.34 2.98
CA SER A 98 -5.09 -16.37 2.98
C SER A 98 -5.66 -15.65 1.75
N ASN A 99 -5.13 -14.47 1.44
CA ASN A 99 -5.58 -13.67 0.31
C ASN A 99 -5.24 -14.32 -1.04
N GLU A 100 -4.04 -14.88 -1.20
CA GLU A 100 -3.66 -15.64 -2.40
C GLU A 100 -4.60 -16.82 -2.65
N THR A 101 -4.88 -17.61 -1.60
CA THR A 101 -5.81 -18.75 -1.66
C THR A 101 -7.21 -18.34 -2.08
N ARG A 102 -7.64 -17.14 -1.68
CA ARG A 102 -8.97 -16.60 -1.99
C ARG A 102 -9.01 -16.01 -3.40
N LEU A 103 -8.00 -15.24 -3.79
CA LEU A 103 -7.90 -14.66 -5.14
C LEU A 103 -7.84 -15.73 -6.23
N ALA A 104 -7.21 -16.88 -5.95
CA ALA A 104 -7.20 -18.02 -6.87
C ALA A 104 -8.60 -18.58 -7.21
N LYS A 105 -9.63 -18.18 -6.46
CA LYS A 105 -11.03 -18.57 -6.71
C LYS A 105 -11.80 -17.54 -7.51
N ALA A 106 -11.27 -16.33 -7.72
CA ALA A 106 -11.97 -15.28 -8.44
C ALA A 106 -11.99 -15.57 -9.94
N ASP A 107 -13.14 -15.40 -10.57
CA ASP A 107 -13.30 -15.62 -12.02
C ASP A 107 -12.81 -14.41 -12.84
N ASN A 108 -12.82 -13.22 -12.23
CA ASN A 108 -12.40 -11.98 -12.84
C ASN A 108 -11.51 -11.20 -11.86
N LEU A 109 -10.30 -10.86 -12.32
CA LEU A 109 -9.28 -10.11 -11.58
C LEU A 109 -9.00 -8.73 -12.22
N SER A 110 -9.87 -8.26 -13.10
CA SER A 110 -9.73 -6.95 -13.74
C SER A 110 -9.92 -5.83 -12.71
N VAL A 111 -8.89 -4.99 -12.59
CA VAL A 111 -8.84 -3.92 -11.60
C VAL A 111 -8.43 -2.63 -12.28
N ILE A 112 -9.02 -1.52 -11.85
CA ILE A 112 -8.52 -0.17 -12.12
C ILE A 112 -8.15 0.51 -10.81
N SER A 113 -7.05 1.26 -10.80
CA SER A 113 -6.68 2.14 -9.69
C SER A 113 -6.84 3.59 -10.09
N LEU A 114 -7.70 4.33 -9.38
CA LEU A 114 -7.82 5.78 -9.50
C LEU A 114 -6.80 6.51 -8.61
N SER A 115 -5.69 5.85 -8.27
CA SER A 115 -4.69 6.39 -7.36
C SER A 115 -3.29 5.85 -7.62
N GLU A 116 -2.33 6.77 -7.70
CA GLU A 116 -0.91 6.47 -7.80
C GLU A 116 -0.33 5.81 -6.53
N ARG A 117 -0.98 6.03 -5.37
CA ARG A 117 -0.53 5.51 -4.07
C ARG A 117 -0.60 3.98 -3.97
N LEU A 118 -1.51 3.36 -4.71
CA LEU A 118 -1.94 1.99 -4.47
C LEU A 118 -1.11 0.93 -5.21
N GLY A 119 -0.19 1.33 -6.07
CA GLY A 119 0.47 0.34 -6.91
C GLY A 119 1.41 -0.62 -6.15
N TYR A 120 1.93 -0.26 -4.97
CA TYR A 120 2.64 -1.22 -4.10
C TYR A 120 1.68 -2.28 -3.51
N LEU A 121 0.47 -1.87 -3.14
CA LEU A 121 -0.58 -2.77 -2.65
C LEU A 121 -0.99 -3.77 -3.72
N LEU A 122 -1.28 -3.26 -4.92
CA LEU A 122 -1.65 -4.08 -6.08
C LEU A 122 -0.55 -5.07 -6.45
N ALA A 123 0.70 -4.62 -6.51
CA ALA A 123 1.84 -5.51 -6.73
C ALA A 123 1.98 -6.55 -5.61
N GLY A 124 1.67 -6.19 -4.36
CA GLY A 124 1.67 -7.11 -3.21
C GLY A 124 0.60 -8.20 -3.28
N LEU A 125 -0.50 -7.93 -3.99
CA LEU A 125 -1.59 -8.88 -4.26
C LEU A 125 -1.43 -9.61 -5.60
N ASN A 126 -0.33 -9.36 -6.34
CA ASN A 126 -0.12 -9.83 -7.71
C ASN A 126 -1.26 -9.45 -8.68
N LEU A 127 -1.85 -8.27 -8.48
CA LEU A 127 -2.87 -7.70 -9.37
C LEU A 127 -2.21 -6.74 -10.35
N ASP A 128 -2.60 -6.83 -11.62
CA ASP A 128 -2.12 -5.99 -12.71
C ASP A 128 -3.24 -5.03 -13.14
N PRO A 129 -3.26 -3.79 -12.64
CA PRO A 129 -4.34 -2.85 -12.94
C PRO A 129 -4.28 -2.40 -14.41
N LEU A 130 -5.45 -2.20 -15.01
CA LEU A 130 -5.52 -1.50 -16.30
C LEU A 130 -5.10 -0.04 -16.11
N ASP A 131 -4.24 0.42 -16.99
CA ASP A 131 -3.75 1.80 -17.00
C ASP A 131 -4.87 2.72 -17.49
N VAL A 132 -5.25 3.66 -16.62
CA VAL A 132 -6.23 4.69 -16.95
C VAL A 132 -5.67 6.05 -16.57
N GLU A 133 -6.10 7.08 -17.29
CA GLU A 133 -5.75 8.45 -16.94
C GLU A 133 -6.45 8.85 -15.63
N ILE A 134 -5.66 9.04 -14.57
CA ILE A 134 -6.17 9.50 -13.28
C ILE A 134 -6.57 10.97 -13.42
N GLN A 135 -7.87 11.22 -13.35
CA GLN A 135 -8.42 12.57 -13.39
C GLN A 135 -8.19 13.27 -12.04
N ALA A 136 -7.92 14.58 -12.10
CA ALA A 136 -8.00 15.44 -10.92
C ALA A 136 -9.44 15.48 -10.38
N ASP A 137 -9.61 15.93 -9.14
CA ASP A 137 -10.90 15.99 -8.45
C ASP A 137 -11.99 16.73 -9.23
N ASP A 138 -11.61 17.82 -9.90
CA ASP A 138 -12.48 18.65 -10.75
C ASP A 138 -12.60 18.12 -12.20
N GLY A 139 -11.80 17.12 -12.56
CA GLY A 139 -11.84 16.44 -13.86
C GLY A 139 -13.01 15.47 -14.03
N TRP A 140 -13.70 15.10 -12.94
CA TRP A 140 -14.88 14.22 -12.98
C TRP A 140 -16.16 14.97 -13.39
N THR A 141 -16.15 15.49 -14.62
CA THR A 141 -17.33 16.05 -15.28
C THR A 141 -18.33 14.94 -15.66
N GLU A 142 -19.59 15.31 -15.93
CA GLU A 142 -20.61 14.35 -16.37
C GLU A 142 -20.17 13.54 -17.60
N THR A 143 -19.54 14.20 -18.58
CA THR A 143 -19.00 13.55 -19.79
C THR A 143 -17.91 12.53 -19.45
N ASN A 144 -16.97 12.89 -18.58
CA ASN A 144 -15.86 12.00 -18.22
C ASN A 144 -16.34 10.82 -17.37
N ILE A 145 -17.33 11.03 -16.49
CA ILE A 145 -17.95 9.95 -15.72
C ILE A 145 -18.66 8.97 -16.65
N GLN A 146 -19.41 9.47 -17.64
CA GLN A 146 -20.07 8.60 -18.63
C GLN A 146 -19.06 7.80 -19.45
N ALA A 147 -18.01 8.45 -19.95
CA ALA A 147 -16.95 7.78 -20.70
C ALA A 147 -16.27 6.68 -19.88
N PHE A 148 -15.91 6.98 -18.63
CA PHE A 148 -15.31 6.01 -17.71
C PHE A 148 -16.26 4.84 -17.41
N ALA A 149 -17.55 5.11 -17.18
CA ALA A 149 -18.53 4.04 -16.93
C ALA A 149 -18.73 3.10 -18.13
N GLU A 150 -18.61 3.62 -19.35
CA GLU A 150 -18.64 2.78 -20.56
C GLU A 150 -17.36 1.95 -20.71
N GLU A 151 -16.19 2.52 -20.40
CA GLU A 151 -14.92 1.78 -20.35
C GLU A 151 -14.95 0.64 -19.33
N LEU A 152 -15.48 0.90 -18.12
CA LEU A 152 -15.66 -0.14 -17.09
C LEU A 152 -16.49 -1.32 -17.60
N LYS A 153 -17.55 -1.06 -18.38
CA LYS A 153 -18.40 -2.12 -18.95
C LYS A 153 -17.71 -2.84 -20.11
N SER A 154 -17.02 -2.10 -20.98
CA SER A 154 -16.40 -2.68 -22.18
C SER A 154 -15.25 -3.62 -21.82
N GLU A 155 -14.47 -3.27 -20.79
CA GLU A 155 -13.35 -4.06 -20.30
C GLU A 155 -13.75 -5.07 -19.22
N ASP A 156 -15.05 -5.18 -18.89
CA ASP A 156 -15.60 -6.04 -17.83
C ASP A 156 -14.82 -5.88 -16.51
N ILE A 157 -14.72 -4.63 -16.02
CA ILE A 157 -13.95 -4.30 -14.83
C ILE A 157 -14.66 -4.79 -13.58
N ALA A 158 -14.01 -5.66 -12.80
CA ALA A 158 -14.57 -6.19 -11.56
C ALA A 158 -14.45 -5.19 -10.40
N LEU A 159 -13.31 -4.51 -10.30
CA LEU A 159 -13.00 -3.67 -9.14
C LEU A 159 -12.31 -2.35 -9.53
N VAL A 160 -12.78 -1.26 -8.93
CA VAL A 160 -12.16 0.06 -8.96
C VAL A 160 -11.65 0.39 -7.57
N LEU A 161 -10.37 0.74 -7.46
CA LEU A 161 -9.73 1.15 -6.22
C LEU A 161 -9.51 2.66 -6.18
N HIS A 162 -9.63 3.23 -4.99
CA HIS A 162 -9.24 4.62 -4.71
C HIS A 162 -8.69 4.76 -3.29
N HIS A 163 -7.82 5.73 -3.04
CA HIS A 163 -7.31 6.04 -1.68
C HIS A 163 -8.22 6.96 -0.85
N ARG A 164 -9.34 7.41 -1.42
CA ARG A 164 -10.30 8.33 -0.79
C ARG A 164 -11.66 8.18 -1.44
N GLN A 165 -12.71 8.59 -0.76
CA GLN A 165 -14.07 8.51 -1.29
C GLN A 165 -14.21 9.43 -2.52
N PRO A 166 -14.51 8.89 -3.73
CA PRO A 166 -14.78 9.73 -4.89
C PRO A 166 -16.12 10.47 -4.76
N PRO A 167 -16.33 11.53 -5.58
CA PRO A 167 -17.63 12.19 -5.68
C PRO A 167 -18.76 11.20 -5.93
N LYS A 168 -19.92 11.44 -5.31
CA LYS A 168 -21.09 10.55 -5.41
C LYS A 168 -21.47 10.18 -6.86
N PRO A 169 -21.51 11.12 -7.83
CA PRO A 169 -21.83 10.78 -9.22
C PRO A 169 -20.88 9.73 -9.83
N LEU A 170 -19.58 9.80 -9.54
CA LEU A 170 -18.61 8.81 -10.00
C LEU A 170 -18.82 7.47 -9.30
N ALA A 171 -19.01 7.46 -7.98
CA ALA A 171 -19.26 6.23 -7.23
C ALA A 171 -20.53 5.50 -7.72
N ASP A 172 -21.60 6.26 -7.99
CA ASP A 172 -22.87 5.73 -8.51
C ASP A 172 -22.67 5.17 -9.94
N ALA A 173 -21.86 5.81 -10.78
CA ALA A 173 -21.54 5.33 -12.13
C ALA A 173 -20.69 4.06 -12.13
N ILE A 174 -19.70 3.96 -11.24
CA ILE A 174 -18.91 2.73 -11.03
C ILE A 174 -19.87 1.59 -10.65
N ALA A 175 -20.75 1.79 -9.67
CA ALA A 175 -21.70 0.75 -9.27
C ALA A 175 -22.67 0.37 -10.40
N ALA A 176 -23.15 1.34 -11.19
CA ALA A 176 -24.03 1.10 -12.32
C ALA A 176 -23.36 0.37 -13.49
N SER A 177 -22.02 0.40 -13.57
CA SER A 177 -21.25 -0.39 -14.55
C SER A 177 -21.14 -1.88 -14.20
N GLY A 178 -21.48 -2.26 -12.95
CA GLY A 178 -21.27 -3.61 -12.42
C GLY A 178 -19.97 -3.74 -11.60
N ALA A 179 -19.03 -2.82 -11.79
CA ALA A 179 -17.80 -2.77 -11.01
C ALA A 179 -18.07 -2.42 -9.54
N ARG A 180 -17.20 -2.92 -8.65
CA ARG A 180 -17.21 -2.58 -7.22
C ARG A 180 -16.22 -1.45 -6.95
N LEU A 181 -16.57 -0.56 -6.03
CA LEU A 181 -15.64 0.46 -5.53
C LEU A 181 -15.11 0.03 -4.16
N VAL A 182 -13.78 0.01 -4.00
CA VAL A 182 -13.11 -0.13 -2.70
C VAL A 182 -12.24 1.09 -2.44
N VAL A 183 -12.46 1.70 -1.27
CA VAL A 183 -11.64 2.80 -0.76
C VAL A 183 -10.63 2.24 0.24
N VAL A 184 -9.35 2.48 -0.03
CA VAL A 184 -8.20 1.97 0.72
C VAL A 184 -7.68 3.07 1.66
N ASP A 185 -7.43 2.73 2.93
CA ASP A 185 -6.82 3.67 3.89
C ASP A 185 -5.28 3.56 3.85
N THR A 186 -4.67 4.40 3.03
CA THR A 186 -3.20 4.40 2.85
C THR A 186 -2.41 4.93 4.05
N GLU A 187 -3.10 5.51 5.04
CA GLU A 187 -2.52 6.26 6.17
C GLU A 187 -2.99 5.71 7.54
N ALA A 188 -3.43 4.45 7.58
CA ALA A 188 -3.88 3.80 8.80
C ALA A 188 -2.83 3.90 9.93
N ALA A 189 -3.30 4.23 11.15
CA ALA A 189 -2.43 4.41 12.31
C ALA A 189 -1.69 3.12 12.71
N ASP A 190 -2.35 1.97 12.53
CA ASP A 190 -1.70 0.66 12.59
C ASP A 190 -1.50 0.15 11.15
N PRO A 191 -0.27 0.19 10.61
CA PRO A 191 -0.03 -0.17 9.23
C PRO A 191 -0.23 -1.66 8.94
N VAL A 192 -0.08 -2.53 9.94
CA VAL A 192 -0.28 -3.98 9.75
C VAL A 192 -1.76 -4.26 9.68
N ALA A 193 -2.53 -3.81 10.67
CA ALA A 193 -3.97 -4.01 10.69
C ALA A 193 -4.67 -3.30 9.51
N GLY A 194 -4.21 -2.11 9.14
CA GLY A 194 -4.68 -1.38 7.97
C GLY A 194 -4.46 -2.18 6.68
N LEU A 195 -3.23 -2.64 6.45
CA LEU A 195 -2.89 -3.43 5.26
C LEU A 195 -3.68 -4.75 5.21
N GLU A 196 -3.84 -5.45 6.33
CA GLU A 196 -4.66 -6.67 6.40
C GLU A 196 -6.12 -6.40 6.02
N SER A 197 -6.69 -5.32 6.55
CA SER A 197 -8.06 -4.89 6.25
C SER A 197 -8.23 -4.53 4.78
N ASP A 198 -7.31 -3.74 4.23
CA ASP A 198 -7.35 -3.30 2.84
C ASP A 198 -7.23 -4.48 1.87
N MET A 199 -6.24 -5.36 2.08
CA MET A 199 -6.10 -6.56 1.26
C MET A 199 -7.37 -7.42 1.33
N LYS A 200 -7.93 -7.61 2.53
CA LYS A 200 -9.16 -8.38 2.71
C LYS A 200 -10.32 -7.75 1.94
N ALA A 201 -10.51 -6.43 2.01
CA ALA A 201 -11.57 -5.71 1.31
C ALA A 201 -11.45 -5.82 -0.21
N ILE A 202 -10.22 -5.74 -0.75
CA ILE A 202 -9.94 -5.93 -2.17
C ILE A 202 -10.33 -7.35 -2.62
N VAL A 203 -9.88 -8.37 -1.89
CA VAL A 203 -10.22 -9.76 -2.19
C VAL A 203 -11.71 -10.02 -2.09
N GLU A 204 -12.41 -9.45 -1.09
CA GLU A 204 -13.87 -9.54 -0.99
C GLU A 204 -14.57 -8.85 -2.15
N GLY A 205 -14.08 -7.70 -2.59
CA GLY A 205 -14.58 -6.98 -3.75
C GLY A 205 -14.53 -7.83 -5.03
N LEU A 206 -13.39 -8.50 -5.28
CA LEU A 206 -13.20 -9.36 -6.44
C LEU A 206 -14.02 -10.66 -6.40
N LEU A 207 -14.27 -11.22 -5.21
CA LEU A 207 -15.07 -12.43 -5.06
C LEU A 207 -16.59 -12.19 -5.06
N ALA A 208 -17.04 -10.97 -4.80
CA ALA A 208 -18.47 -10.67 -4.73
C ALA A 208 -19.18 -10.72 -6.10
N GLY A 209 -18.45 -10.76 -7.21
CA GLY A 209 -18.99 -10.90 -8.56
C GLY A 209 -19.43 -12.32 -8.95
N GLN A 210 -19.31 -13.31 -8.06
CA GLN A 210 -19.61 -14.71 -8.33
C GLN A 210 -21.09 -15.11 -8.17
N GLY A 211 -22.03 -14.16 -8.30
CA GLY A 211 -23.45 -14.35 -7.99
C GLY A 211 -24.40 -13.82 -9.04
#